data_AF-A0A3C2D915-F1
#
_entry.id   AF-A0A3C2D915-F1
#
_cell.length_a   1.000
_cell.length_b   1.000
_cell.length_c   1.000
_cell.angle_alpha   90.00
_cell.angle_beta   90.00
_cell.angle_gamma   90.00
#
_symmetry.space_group_name_H-M   'P 1'
#
loop_
_entity.id
_entity.type
_entity.pdbx_description
1 polymer ?
#
loop_
_entity_poly.entity_id
_entity_poly.type
_entity_poly.pdbx_seq_one_letter_code
_entity_poly.pdbx_strand_id
1 'polypeptide(L)'
;MKTQKSTPTSESGKFIWPLLIATVITLFLFYIDEGYHNFRWMLNVGNWIAFLFYVAVIYGVQLLLTLPFFRFAPKFIIAATKFILIILAALFLTFIVFR
;
A
#
# COMPACT_ATOMS: atom_id res chain seq x y z
N MET A 1 -23.33 -18.88 -29.91
CA MET A 1 -23.40 -17.61 -29.15
C MET A 1 -23.05 -17.91 -27.70
N LYS A 2 -21.80 -17.66 -27.28
CA LYS A 2 -21.34 -17.97 -25.90
C LYS A 2 -21.80 -16.84 -24.99
N THR A 3 -22.77 -17.10 -24.12
CA THR A 3 -23.21 -16.20 -23.06
C THR A 3 -22.05 -15.98 -22.08
N GLN A 4 -21.42 -14.81 -22.14
CA GLN A 4 -20.50 -14.36 -21.10
C GLN A 4 -21.28 -14.21 -19.79
N LYS A 5 -21.10 -15.16 -18.89
CA LYS A 5 -21.56 -15.08 -17.51
C LYS A 5 -20.68 -14.03 -16.82
N SER A 6 -21.19 -12.80 -16.67
CA SER A 6 -20.54 -11.78 -15.86
C SER A 6 -20.44 -12.31 -14.43
N THR A 7 -19.23 -12.66 -14.03
CA THR A 7 -18.93 -12.98 -12.63
C THR A 7 -19.32 -11.77 -11.80
N PRO A 8 -20.17 -11.91 -10.76
CA PRO A 8 -20.46 -10.81 -9.87
C PRO A 8 -19.12 -10.46 -9.19
N THR A 9 -18.55 -9.32 -9.57
CA THR A 9 -17.40 -8.74 -8.88
C THR A 9 -17.87 -8.41 -7.47
N SER A 10 -17.68 -9.35 -6.55
CA SER A 10 -17.98 -9.20 -5.13
C SER A 10 -17.41 -7.87 -4.65
N GLU A 11 -18.27 -6.99 -4.12
CA GLU A 11 -17.90 -5.69 -3.56
C GLU A 11 -16.75 -5.82 -2.55
N SER A 12 -16.66 -6.96 -1.85
CA SER A 12 -15.58 -7.29 -0.92
C SER A 12 -14.20 -7.30 -1.58
N GLY A 13 -14.11 -7.71 -2.85
CA GLY A 13 -12.85 -7.72 -3.60
C GLY A 13 -12.22 -6.34 -3.72
N LYS A 14 -13.03 -5.27 -3.71
CA LYS A 14 -12.53 -3.89 -3.83
C LYS A 14 -11.67 -3.47 -2.64
N PHE A 15 -11.88 -4.06 -1.46
CA PHE A 15 -11.14 -3.74 -0.22
C PHE A 15 -10.05 -4.77 0.09
N ILE A 16 -10.26 -6.04 -0.27
CA ILE A 16 -9.30 -7.12 -0.03
C ILE A 16 -8.02 -6.93 -0.84
N TRP A 17 -8.15 -6.54 -2.12
CA TRP A 17 -6.98 -6.36 -2.99
C TRP A 17 -6.03 -5.27 -2.51
N PRO A 18 -6.48 -4.04 -2.18
CA PRO A 18 -5.60 -3.03 -1.62
C PRO A 18 -4.95 -3.47 -0.30
N LEU A 19 -5.68 -4.17 0.58
CA LEU A 19 -5.12 -4.67 1.83
C LEU A 19 -3.98 -5.68 1.60
N LEU A 20 -4.14 -6.61 0.65
CA LEU A 20 -3.08 -7.55 0.27
C LEU A 20 -1.87 -6.82 -0.30
N ILE A 21 -2.08 -5.83 -1.16
CA ILE A 21 -0.99 -5.02 -1.74
C ILE A 21 -0.25 -4.26 -0.64
N ALA A 22 -0.96 -3.61 0.29
CA ALA A 22 -0.36 -2.90 1.41
C ALA A 22 0.48 -3.83 2.31
N THR A 23 -0.03 -5.03 2.58
CA THR A 23 0.68 -6.08 3.33
C THR A 23 1.98 -6.50 2.63
N VAL A 24 1.93 -6.77 1.32
CA VAL A 24 3.11 -7.19 0.54
C VAL A 24 4.16 -6.08 0.45
N ILE A 25 3.74 -4.83 0.22
CA ILE A 25 4.65 -3.68 0.22
C ILE A 25 5.32 -3.54 1.59
N THR A 26 4.56 -3.64 2.67
CA THR A 26 5.11 -3.51 4.03
C THR A 26 6.10 -4.63 4.35
N LEU A 27 5.78 -5.87 3.96
CA LEU A 27 6.69 -7.02 4.07
C LEU A 27 8.01 -6.77 3.34
N PHE A 28 7.93 -6.23 2.12
CA PHE A 28 9.09 -5.89 1.31
C PHE A 28 9.94 -4.78 1.95
N LEU A 29 9.31 -3.75 2.51
CA LEU A 29 10.02 -2.67 3.20
C LEU A 29 10.77 -3.19 4.43
N PHE A 30 10.11 -3.98 5.28
CA PHE A 30 10.74 -4.55 6.47
C PHE A 30 11.86 -5.54 6.11
N TYR A 31 11.70 -6.28 5.00
CA TYR A 31 12.75 -7.17 4.48
C TYR A 31 14.03 -6.43 4.07
N ILE A 32 13.90 -5.23 3.48
CA ILE A 32 15.04 -4.39 3.11
C ILE A 32 15.61 -3.64 4.33
N ASP A 33 14.75 -3.16 5.22
CA ASP A 33 15.12 -2.40 6.42
C ASP A 33 16.06 -3.20 7.35
N GLU A 34 15.86 -4.53 7.45
CA GLU A 34 16.76 -5.39 8.23
C GLU A 34 18.19 -5.50 7.66
N GLY A 35 18.44 -5.14 6.40
CA GLY A 35 19.75 -5.21 5.74
C GLY A 35 20.27 -6.63 5.45
N TYR A 36 19.85 -7.63 6.23
CA TYR A 36 20.23 -9.04 6.08
C TYR A 36 19.31 -9.84 5.16
N HIS A 37 18.30 -9.19 4.56
CA HIS A 37 17.39 -9.82 3.58
C HIS A 37 16.74 -11.10 4.14
N ASN A 38 16.25 -10.99 5.38
CA ASN A 38 15.52 -12.03 6.08
C ASN A 38 14.34 -11.41 6.85
N PHE A 39 13.49 -12.26 7.46
CA PHE A 39 12.29 -11.82 8.19
C PHE A 39 12.48 -11.96 9.70
N ARG A 40 13.66 -11.63 10.25
CA ARG A 40 13.90 -11.81 11.70
C ARG A 40 13.12 -10.79 12.52
N TRP A 41 12.65 -9.70 11.92
CA TRP A 41 11.76 -8.72 12.52
C TRP A 41 10.51 -9.39 13.09
N MET A 42 10.01 -10.45 12.43
CA MET A 42 8.83 -11.21 12.86
C MET A 42 9.03 -11.95 14.17
N LEU A 43 10.28 -12.21 14.58
CA LEU A 43 10.59 -12.89 15.83
C LEU A 43 10.36 -11.99 17.06
N ASN A 44 10.34 -10.66 16.86
CA ASN A 44 10.08 -9.70 17.92
C ASN A 44 8.64 -9.20 17.85
N VAL A 45 7.85 -9.46 18.90
CA VAL A 45 6.45 -9.03 19.02
C VAL A 45 6.30 -7.50 18.90
N GLY A 46 7.27 -6.71 19.37
CA GLY A 46 7.25 -5.26 19.24
C GLY A 46 7.24 -4.77 17.79
N ASN A 47 7.89 -5.50 16.88
CA ASN A 47 7.96 -5.14 15.47
C ASN A 47 6.64 -5.38 14.73
N TRP A 48 5.77 -6.25 15.26
CA TRP A 48 4.43 -6.45 14.70
C TRP A 48 3.54 -5.21 14.87
N ILE A 49 3.74 -4.42 15.93
CA ILE A 49 3.03 -3.15 16.12
C ILE A 49 3.45 -2.15 15.03
N ALA A 50 4.75 -2.05 14.76
CA ALA A 50 5.27 -1.23 13.67
C ALA A 50 4.71 -1.71 12.33
N PHE A 51 4.75 -3.02 12.05
CA PHE A 51 4.20 -3.60 10.83
C PHE A 51 2.73 -3.23 10.62
N LEU A 52 1.88 -3.40 11.63
CA LEU A 52 0.46 -3.06 11.55
C LEU A 52 0.25 -1.57 11.29
N PHE A 53 1.06 -0.71 11.89
CA PHE A 53 1.01 0.73 11.63
C PHE A 53 1.34 1.06 10.17
N TYR A 54 2.40 0.48 9.61
CA TYR A 54 2.76 0.69 8.20
C TYR A 54 1.69 0.16 7.24
N VAL A 55 1.15 -1.04 7.48
CA VAL A 55 0.04 -1.59 6.68
C VAL A 55 -1.17 -0.67 6.73
N ALA A 56 -1.55 -0.18 7.92
CA ALA A 56 -2.68 0.73 8.09
C ALA A 56 -2.49 2.06 7.36
N VAL A 57 -1.29 2.65 7.41
CA VAL A 57 -0.98 3.90 6.71
C VAL A 57 -1.03 3.70 5.18
N ILE A 58 -0.35 2.67 4.66
CA ILE A 58 -0.31 2.40 3.22
C ILE A 58 -1.71 2.07 2.69
N TYR A 59 -2.45 1.22 3.39
CA TYR A 59 -3.83 0.87 3.05
C TYR A 59 -4.76 2.09 3.13
N GLY A 60 -4.62 2.93 4.16
CA GLY A 60 -5.39 4.16 4.31
C GLY A 60 -5.17 5.13 3.15
N VAL A 61 -3.92 5.31 2.70
CA VAL A 61 -3.59 6.12 1.51
C VAL A 61 -4.23 5.54 0.26
N GLN A 62 -4.18 4.22 0.06
CA GLN A 62 -4.83 3.56 -1.07
C GLN A 62 -6.35 3.80 -1.07
N LEU A 63 -7.02 3.68 0.09
CA LEU A 63 -8.45 3.97 0.21
C LEU A 63 -8.76 5.44 -0.05
N LEU A 64 -7.96 6.36 0.47
CA LEU A 64 -8.14 7.80 0.28
C LEU A 64 -8.08 8.16 -1.21
N LEU A 65 -7.17 7.53 -1.96
CA LEU A 65 -7.07 7.69 -3.42
C LEU A 65 -8.27 7.12 -4.19
N THR A 66 -9.06 6.22 -3.59
CA THR A 66 -10.29 5.69 -4.20
C THR A 66 -11.53 6.54 -3.93
N LEU A 67 -11.44 7.53 -3.03
CA LEU A 67 -12.57 8.40 -2.70
C LEU A 67 -13.04 9.20 -3.92
N PRO A 68 -14.36 9.45 -4.04
CA PRO A 68 -14.97 10.13 -5.19
C PRO A 68 -14.50 11.59 -5.36
N PHE A 69 -13.91 12.20 -4.32
CA PHE A 69 -13.26 13.50 -4.42
C PHE A 69 -12.14 13.52 -5.48
N PHE A 70 -11.41 12.40 -5.63
CA PHE A 70 -10.41 12.25 -6.69
C PHE A 70 -11.01 11.89 -8.05
N ARG A 71 -12.31 11.56 -8.14
CA ARG A 71 -12.97 11.20 -9.41
C ARG A 71 -13.35 12.42 -10.25
N PHE A 72 -13.59 13.57 -9.62
CA PHE A 72 -13.84 14.85 -10.29
C PHE A 72 -12.56 15.60 -10.64
N ALA A 73 -11.42 15.18 -10.10
CA ALA A 73 -10.14 15.75 -10.46
C ALA A 73 -9.77 15.34 -11.90
N PRO A 74 -9.24 16.26 -12.73
CA PRO A 74 -8.69 15.91 -14.04
C PRO A 74 -7.63 14.82 -13.90
N LYS A 75 -7.58 13.89 -14.86
CA LYS A 75 -6.71 12.70 -14.83
C LYS A 75 -5.23 13.02 -14.53
N PHE A 76 -4.77 14.21 -14.91
CA PHE A 76 -3.44 14.73 -14.60
C PHE A 76 -3.21 14.97 -13.11
N ILE A 77 -4.19 15.52 -12.38
CA ILE A 77 -4.07 15.76 -10.93
C ILE A 77 -3.98 14.44 -10.18
N ILE A 78 -4.75 13.42 -10.57
CA ILE A 78 -4.69 12.08 -9.96
C ILE A 78 -3.32 11.42 -10.22
N ALA A 79 -2.80 11.55 -11.44
CA ALA A 79 -1.47 11.04 -11.78
C ALA A 79 -0.38 11.78 -10.98
N ALA A 80 -0.48 13.11 -10.87
CA ALA A 80 0.44 13.93 -10.11
C ALA A 80 0.40 13.63 -8.61
N THR A 81 -0.77 13.45 -7.98
CA THR A 81 -0.85 13.06 -6.56
C THR A 81 -0.27 11.68 -6.32
N LYS A 82 -0.51 10.70 -7.19
CA LYS A 82 0.14 9.39 -7.09
C LYS A 82 1.66 9.52 -7.19
N PHE A 83 2.16 10.32 -8.13
CA PHE A 83 3.59 10.52 -8.32
C PHE A 83 4.24 11.24 -7.12
N ILE A 84 3.61 12.28 -6.60
CA ILE A 84 4.06 13.02 -5.41
C ILE A 84 4.06 12.12 -4.17
N LEU A 85 3.03 11.29 -3.98
CA LEU A 85 2.98 10.35 -2.85
C LEU A 85 4.08 9.28 -2.95
N ILE A 86 4.39 8.79 -4.15
CA ILE A 86 5.50 7.85 -4.38
C ILE A 86 6.83 8.52 -4.04
N ILE A 87 7.04 9.77 -4.49
CA ILE A 87 8.25 10.53 -4.18
C ILE A 87 8.38 10.78 -2.67
N LEU A 88 7.30 11.22 -2.01
CA LEU A 88 7.30 11.48 -0.57
C LEU A 88 7.56 10.19 0.23
N ALA A 89 6.97 9.06 -0.17
CA ALA A 89 7.23 7.76 0.45
C ALA A 89 8.68 7.33 0.27
N ALA A 90 9.26 7.53 -0.93
CA ALA A 90 10.67 7.23 -1.19
C ALA A 90 11.62 8.11 -0.36
N LEU A 91 11.33 9.42 -0.27
CA LEU A 91 12.11 10.34 0.55
C LEU A 91 12.02 10.02 2.04
N PHE A 92 10.82 9.71 2.54
CA PHE A 92 10.63 9.27 3.93
C PHE A 92 11.39 7.99 4.24
N LEU A 93 11.39 7.02 3.32
CA LEU A 93 12.18 5.80 3.42
C LEU A 93 13.68 6.11 3.47
N THR A 94 14.20 6.97 2.59
CA THR A 94 15.61 7.36 2.65
C THR A 94 15.96 8.05 3.97
N PHE A 95 15.07 8.90 4.50
CA PHE A 95 15.30 9.57 5.77
C PHE A 95 15.36 8.61 6.97
N ILE A 96 14.57 7.54 6.95
CA ILE A 96 14.63 6.48 7.96
C ILE A 96 15.91 5.66 7.83
N VAL A 97 16.31 5.30 6.62
CA VAL A 97 17.50 4.46 6.38
C VAL A 97 18.82 5.17 6.71
N PHE A 98 18.89 6.49 6.49
CA PHE A 98 20.10 7.29 6.74
C PHE A 98 20.15 7.95 8.13
N ARG A 99 19.25 7.57 9.05
CA ARG A 99 19.21 8.03 10.44
C ARG A 99 19.57 6.91 11.40
#